data_AF-A0A950M609-F1
#
_entry.id   AF-A0A950M609-F1
#
_cell.length_a   1.000
_cell.length_b   1.000
_cell.length_c   1.000
_cell.angle_alpha   90.00
_cell.angle_beta   90.00
_cell.angle_gamma   90.00
#
_symmetry.space_group_name_H-M   'P 1'
#
loop_
_entity.id
_entity.type
_entity.pdbx_description
1 polymer ?
#
loop_
_entity_poly.entity_id
_entity_poly.type
_entity_poly.pdbx_seq_one_letter_code
_entity_poly.pdbx_strand_id
1 'polypeptide(L)'
;MRQDVDERGLVEFALPTSREAEIKFETDASGLKLARRSEMLATAAARWPGRTVRTAYFDTQAGDLWRRRIILRVNRARRRHVMGLKWPLRQPQGSASAGEFEIPVPGDEPDIALFDDATSAELHRITEGQKLERQFETQFMRRSRTLEFSHSLIEVALDEGFVATGDRRLPLAEVELA
;
A
#
# COMPACT_ATOMS: atom_id res chain seq x y z
N MET A 1 24.52 22.84 -3.19
CA MET A 1 24.09 21.96 -2.08
C MET A 1 24.48 20.56 -2.50
N ARG A 2 25.46 19.94 -1.83
CA ARG A 2 26.04 18.64 -2.24
C ARG A 2 25.02 17.53 -1.95
N GLN A 3 24.74 16.71 -2.96
CA GLN A 3 23.87 15.54 -2.87
C GLN A 3 24.69 14.36 -2.38
N ASP A 4 24.25 13.70 -1.29
CA ASP A 4 24.82 12.44 -0.85
C ASP A 4 24.20 11.31 -1.70
N VAL A 5 25.00 10.82 -2.64
CA VAL A 5 24.70 9.67 -3.49
C VAL A 5 25.24 8.42 -2.78
N ASP A 6 24.41 7.39 -2.58
CA ASP A 6 24.89 6.15 -1.96
C ASP A 6 25.89 5.42 -2.88
N GLU A 7 26.66 4.47 -2.34
CA GLU A 7 27.70 3.72 -3.08
C GLU A 7 27.17 2.92 -4.29
N ARG A 8 25.86 2.93 -4.56
CA ARG A 8 25.19 2.29 -5.70
C ARG A 8 24.47 3.28 -6.63
N GLY A 9 24.58 4.58 -6.40
CA GLY A 9 23.97 5.60 -7.26
C GLY A 9 22.46 5.76 -7.05
N LEU A 10 21.94 5.46 -5.86
CA LEU A 10 20.54 5.71 -5.50
C LEU A 10 20.41 7.04 -4.74
N VAL A 11 19.43 7.85 -5.13
CA VAL A 11 19.05 9.08 -4.42
C VAL A 11 18.23 8.70 -3.19
N GLU A 12 18.55 9.32 -2.06
CA GLU A 12 17.84 9.13 -0.78
C GLU A 12 16.46 9.82 -0.85
N PHE A 13 15.38 9.03 -0.90
CA PHE A 13 14.02 9.57 -0.78
C PHE A 13 13.80 10.14 0.63
N ALA A 14 13.07 11.25 0.77
CA ALA A 14 12.86 11.90 2.07
C ALA A 14 12.16 10.97 3.08
N LEU A 15 12.60 11.01 4.34
CA LEU A 15 12.11 10.13 5.41
C LEU A 15 10.75 10.61 5.96
N PRO A 16 9.76 9.72 6.15
CA PRO A 16 8.48 10.09 6.77
C PRO A 16 8.66 10.49 8.26
N THR A 17 7.83 11.42 8.75
CA THR A 17 7.91 11.99 10.11
C THR A 17 7.15 11.19 11.18
N SER A 18 6.43 10.14 10.80
CA SER A 18 5.72 9.22 11.70
C SER A 18 5.97 7.77 11.29
N ARG A 19 6.12 6.87 12.28
CA ARG A 19 6.32 5.45 12.05
C ARG A 19 5.00 4.70 12.26
N GLU A 20 4.45 4.14 11.19
CA GLU A 20 3.35 3.19 11.22
C GLU A 20 3.90 1.76 11.24
N ALA A 21 3.25 0.85 11.96
CA ALA A 21 3.64 -0.56 12.02
C ALA A 21 2.43 -1.42 11.67
N GLU A 22 2.53 -2.16 10.58
CA GLU A 22 1.43 -2.94 10.04
C GLU A 22 1.77 -4.43 10.03
N ILE A 23 0.82 -5.28 10.44
CA ILE A 23 0.93 -6.74 10.37
C ILE A 23 -0.24 -7.27 9.55
N LYS A 24 0.07 -8.04 8.51
CA LYS A 24 -0.91 -8.70 7.63
C LYS A 24 -0.88 -10.21 7.79
N PHE A 25 -2.06 -10.80 7.83
CA PHE A 25 -2.27 -12.24 7.82
C PHE A 25 -3.13 -12.60 6.59
N GLU A 26 -2.58 -13.43 5.70
CA GLU A 26 -3.37 -14.05 4.63
C GLU A 26 -4.25 -15.15 5.21
N THR A 27 -5.49 -15.25 4.72
CA THR A 27 -6.46 -16.22 5.19
C THR A 27 -7.50 -16.57 4.12
N ASP A 28 -8.60 -17.21 4.54
CA ASP A 28 -9.76 -17.47 3.70
C ASP A 28 -11.05 -16.91 4.35
N ALA A 29 -12.19 -17.14 3.71
CA ALA A 29 -13.49 -16.70 4.24
C ALA A 29 -13.82 -17.30 5.62
N SER A 30 -13.29 -18.48 5.96
CA SER A 30 -13.48 -19.11 7.27
C SER A 30 -12.59 -18.47 8.32
N GLY A 31 -11.34 -18.15 7.99
CA GLY A 31 -10.43 -17.44 8.87
C GLY A 31 -10.86 -16.00 9.15
N LEU A 32 -11.43 -15.29 8.18
CA LEU A 32 -12.05 -13.98 8.43
C LEU A 32 -13.22 -14.07 9.44
N LYS A 33 -14.05 -15.12 9.34
CA LYS A 33 -15.13 -15.38 10.30
C LYS A 33 -14.57 -15.71 11.68
N LEU A 34 -13.49 -16.49 11.75
CA LEU A 34 -12.82 -16.84 13.00
C LEU A 34 -12.23 -15.59 13.66
N ALA A 35 -11.48 -14.78 12.90
CA ALA A 35 -10.92 -13.52 13.38
C ALA A 35 -12.02 -12.63 13.96
N ARG A 36 -13.10 -12.38 13.20
CA ARG A 36 -14.24 -11.56 13.66
C ARG A 36 -14.90 -12.08 14.94
N ARG A 37 -14.83 -13.39 15.21
CA ARG A 37 -15.41 -14.05 16.39
C ARG A 37 -14.43 -14.24 17.55
N SER A 38 -13.15 -13.89 17.37
CA SER A 38 -12.17 -13.96 18.45
C SER A 38 -12.62 -13.13 19.65
N GLU A 39 -12.25 -13.52 20.86
CA GLU A 39 -12.72 -12.88 22.10
C GLU A 39 -12.42 -11.38 22.13
N MET A 40 -11.23 -10.98 21.69
CA MET A 40 -10.83 -9.58 21.55
C MET A 40 -11.69 -8.82 20.52
N LEU A 41 -12.22 -9.53 19.52
CA LEU A 41 -13.02 -8.96 18.43
C LEU A 41 -14.54 -9.04 18.61
N ALA A 42 -15.02 -10.01 19.37
CA ALA A 42 -16.41 -10.36 19.53
C ALA A 42 -17.05 -9.56 20.68
N THR A 43 -17.38 -8.30 20.42
CA THR A 43 -18.23 -7.52 21.33
C THR A 43 -19.63 -7.34 20.72
N ALA A 44 -20.68 -7.58 21.50
CA ALA A 44 -22.07 -7.58 21.02
C ALA A 44 -22.54 -6.24 20.42
N ALA A 45 -21.90 -5.13 20.80
CA ALA A 45 -22.17 -3.80 20.28
C ALA A 45 -21.25 -3.37 19.11
N ALA A 46 -20.25 -4.17 18.73
CA ALA A 46 -19.28 -3.74 17.72
C ALA A 46 -19.87 -3.69 16.33
N ARG A 47 -19.92 -2.48 15.77
CA ARG A 47 -20.15 -2.24 14.35
C ARG A 47 -18.85 -2.43 13.57
N TRP A 48 -18.99 -3.04 12.41
CA TRP A 48 -17.91 -3.24 11.43
C TRP A 48 -18.30 -2.53 10.13
N PRO A 49 -18.17 -1.19 10.05
CA PRO A 49 -18.52 -0.45 8.86
C PRO A 49 -17.72 -0.97 7.66
N GLY A 50 -18.44 -1.27 6.57
CA GLY A 50 -17.82 -1.73 5.32
C GLY A 50 -17.56 -0.57 4.38
N ARG A 51 -16.41 -0.61 3.70
CA ARG A 51 -16.12 0.24 2.54
C ARG A 51 -15.48 -0.59 1.43
N THR A 52 -15.82 -0.28 0.19
CA THR A 52 -15.10 -0.84 -0.96
C THR A 52 -13.79 -0.07 -1.16
N VAL A 53 -12.69 -0.81 -1.26
CA VAL A 53 -11.36 -0.30 -1.61
C VAL A 53 -11.01 -0.84 -2.99
N ARG A 54 -10.49 0.04 -3.85
CA ARG A 54 -9.98 -0.31 -5.18
C ARG A 54 -8.62 0.32 -5.36
N THR A 55 -7.63 -0.48 -5.71
CA THR A 55 -6.27 0.00 -5.92
C THR A 55 -5.74 -0.56 -7.22
N ALA A 56 -5.31 0.30 -8.13
CA ALA A 56 -4.58 -0.08 -9.33
C ALA A 56 -3.08 0.01 -9.08
N TYR A 57 -2.33 -0.98 -9.53
CA TYR A 57 -0.88 -1.07 -9.36
C TYR A 57 -0.20 -0.89 -10.72
N PHE A 58 0.83 -0.05 -10.75
CA PHE A 58 1.49 0.39 -11.97
C PHE A 58 2.97 0.01 -11.95
N ASP A 59 3.45 -0.44 -13.11
CA ASP A 59 4.87 -0.71 -13.38
C ASP A 59 5.09 -0.65 -14.89
N THR A 60 6.34 -0.70 -15.33
CA THR A 60 6.65 -0.96 -16.74
C THR A 60 6.29 -2.40 -17.09
N GLN A 61 6.11 -2.69 -18.37
CA GLN A 61 5.91 -4.08 -18.83
C GLN A 61 7.06 -5.01 -18.38
N ALA A 62 8.26 -4.45 -18.22
CA ALA A 62 9.41 -5.19 -17.76
C ALA A 62 9.42 -5.41 -16.23
N GLY A 63 8.66 -4.66 -15.43
CA GLY A 63 8.66 -4.76 -13.96
C GLY A 63 9.85 -4.03 -13.31
N ASP A 64 10.22 -2.86 -13.83
CA ASP A 64 11.38 -2.09 -13.38
C ASP A 64 11.25 -1.59 -11.93
N LEU A 65 10.04 -1.17 -11.51
CA LEU A 65 9.79 -0.73 -10.13
C LEU A 65 9.81 -1.93 -9.18
N TRP A 66 9.12 -3.01 -9.52
CA TRP A 66 9.05 -4.22 -8.70
C TRP A 66 10.42 -4.83 -8.42
N ARG A 67 11.31 -4.90 -9.43
CA ARG A 67 12.69 -5.39 -9.25
C ARG A 67 13.48 -4.62 -8.19
N ARG A 68 13.11 -3.35 -7.95
CA ARG A 68 13.71 -2.48 -6.94
C ARG A 68 12.90 -2.41 -5.66
N ARG A 69 11.85 -3.23 -5.54
CA ARG A 69 10.89 -3.22 -4.43
C ARG A 69 10.17 -1.88 -4.26
N ILE A 70 10.00 -1.16 -5.36
CA ILE A 70 9.22 0.06 -5.41
C ILE A 70 7.81 -0.31 -5.86
N ILE A 71 6.81 0.26 -5.19
CA ILE A 71 5.40 0.03 -5.48
C ILE A 71 4.76 1.38 -5.79
N LEU A 72 4.26 1.53 -7.02
CA LEU A 72 3.44 2.66 -7.43
C LEU A 72 1.98 2.19 -7.54
N ARG A 73 1.07 2.90 -6.87
CA ARG A 73 -0.34 2.55 -6.82
C ARG A 73 -1.23 3.79 -6.90
N VAL A 74 -2.45 3.61 -7.40
CA VAL A 74 -3.53 4.60 -7.29
C VAL A 74 -4.70 3.95 -6.56
N ASN A 75 -5.00 4.44 -5.36
CA ASN A 75 -6.14 4.02 -4.55
C ASN A 75 -7.35 4.93 -4.81
N ARG A 76 -8.49 4.31 -5.08
CA ARG A 76 -9.77 4.98 -5.26
C ARG A 76 -10.60 4.86 -3.98
N ALA A 77 -10.63 5.94 -3.22
CA ALA A 77 -11.46 6.09 -2.04
C ALA A 77 -12.67 7.00 -2.36
N ARG A 78 -13.84 6.39 -2.55
CA ARG A 78 -15.10 7.08 -2.91
C ARG A 78 -14.98 7.91 -4.20
N ARG A 79 -14.83 9.24 -4.09
CA ARG A 79 -14.75 10.21 -5.19
C ARG A 79 -13.35 10.82 -5.33
N ARG A 80 -12.35 10.29 -4.61
CA ARG A 80 -10.97 10.76 -4.63
C ARG A 80 -10.05 9.64 -5.10
N HIS A 81 -8.99 10.02 -5.80
CA HIS A 81 -7.90 9.15 -6.17
C HIS A 81 -6.64 9.64 -5.45
N VAL A 82 -5.89 8.71 -4.90
CA VAL A 82 -4.64 8.99 -4.19
C VAL A 82 -3.59 8.09 -4.80
N MET A 83 -2.55 8.68 -5.36
CA MET A 83 -1.36 7.99 -5.79
C MET A 83 -0.45 7.76 -4.59
N GLY A 84 0.01 6.54 -4.41
CA GLY A 84 0.96 6.16 -3.38
C GLY A 84 2.23 5.62 -4.01
N LEU A 85 3.38 6.01 -3.45
CA LEU A 85 4.68 5.43 -3.78
C LEU A 85 5.28 4.85 -2.51
N LYS A 86 5.60 3.55 -2.51
CA LYS A 86 6.33 2.86 -1.43
C LYS A 86 7.70 2.42 -1.93
N TRP A 87 8.72 2.55 -1.08
CA TRP A 87 10.08 2.08 -1.36
C TRP A 87 10.78 1.60 -0.07
N PRO A 88 11.77 0.70 -0.17
CA PRO A 88 12.48 0.21 1.02
C PRO A 88 13.34 1.31 1.66
N LEU A 89 13.28 1.46 2.98
CA LEU A 89 14.27 2.23 3.76
C LEU A 89 15.35 1.29 4.27
N ARG A 90 16.62 1.72 4.22
CA ARG A 90 17.72 1.00 4.88
C ARG A 90 17.66 1.22 6.39
N GLN A 91 17.61 0.14 7.16
CA GLN A 91 17.80 0.16 8.61
C GLN A 91 18.75 -0.98 9.04
N PRO A 92 19.57 -0.81 10.09
CA PRO A 92 20.52 -1.84 10.52
C PRO A 92 19.91 -3.06 11.24
N GLN A 93 18.61 -3.08 11.55
CA GLN A 93 18.05 -3.98 12.58
C GLN A 93 16.74 -4.72 12.21
N GLY A 94 16.62 -5.26 10.99
CA GLY A 94 15.60 -6.30 10.67
C GLY A 94 14.11 -5.88 10.69
N SER A 95 13.77 -4.62 11.01
CA SER A 95 12.42 -4.07 10.84
C SER A 95 12.26 -3.65 9.38
N ALA A 96 11.24 -4.17 8.68
CA ALA A 96 10.86 -3.69 7.36
C ALA A 96 10.23 -2.29 7.47
N SER A 97 11.04 -1.25 7.45
CA SER A 97 10.56 0.12 7.26
C SER A 97 10.55 0.44 5.77
N ALA A 98 9.43 0.94 5.27
CA ALA A 98 9.32 1.50 3.93
C ALA A 98 9.04 3.01 4.06
N GLY A 99 9.57 3.79 3.12
CA GLY A 99 9.13 5.15 2.95
C GLY A 99 7.84 5.14 2.13
N GLU A 100 6.96 6.09 2.41
CA GLU A 100 5.69 6.24 1.72
C GLU A 100 5.36 7.72 1.52
N PHE A 101 4.92 8.06 0.32
CA PHE A 101 4.20 9.31 0.05
C PHE A 101 2.84 8.99 -0.54
N GLU A 102 1.83 9.76 -0.13
CA GLU A 102 0.50 9.76 -0.70
C GLU A 102 0.16 11.15 -1.24
N ILE A 103 -0.23 11.22 -2.52
CA ILE A 103 -0.54 12.48 -3.21
C ILE A 103 -1.90 12.34 -3.91
N PRO A 104 -2.84 13.29 -3.73
CA PRO A 104 -4.08 13.30 -4.51
C PRO A 104 -3.82 13.42 -6.01
N VAL A 105 -4.54 12.63 -6.81
CA VAL A 105 -4.44 12.66 -8.28
C VAL A 105 -5.81 12.86 -8.92
N PRO A 106 -5.88 13.42 -10.14
CA PRO A 106 -7.17 13.75 -10.77
C PRO A 106 -7.97 12.51 -11.21
N GLY A 107 -7.33 11.36 -11.44
CA GLY A 107 -7.97 10.17 -12.01
C GLY A 107 -7.35 8.86 -11.59
N ASP A 108 -7.66 7.80 -12.33
CA ASP A 108 -7.23 6.43 -12.05
C ASP A 108 -5.78 6.13 -12.48
N GLU A 109 -5.14 7.05 -13.20
CA GLU A 109 -3.76 6.91 -13.70
C GLU A 109 -2.76 7.70 -12.83
N PRO A 110 -1.53 7.19 -12.63
CA PRO A 110 -0.51 7.90 -11.89
C PRO A 110 0.00 9.11 -12.69
N ASP A 111 0.28 10.20 -11.99
CA ASP A 111 0.93 11.39 -12.57
C ASP A 111 2.23 11.65 -11.81
N ILE A 112 3.33 11.16 -12.39
CA ILE A 112 4.66 11.21 -11.77
C ILE A 112 5.10 12.66 -11.52
N ALA A 113 4.67 13.61 -12.35
CA ALA A 113 5.06 15.01 -12.23
C ALA A 113 4.48 15.71 -10.98
N LEU A 114 3.57 15.05 -10.24
CA LEU A 114 3.05 15.56 -8.97
C LEU A 114 3.97 15.26 -7.76
N PHE A 115 4.97 14.40 -7.92
CA PHE A 115 6.03 14.24 -6.92
C PHE A 115 7.02 15.42 -6.99
N ASP A 116 7.89 15.55 -5.98
CA ASP A 116 9.02 16.47 -6.08
C ASP A 116 9.99 16.11 -7.23
N ASP A 117 10.83 17.06 -7.63
CA ASP A 117 11.74 16.90 -8.77
C ASP A 117 12.68 15.69 -8.60
N ALA A 118 13.13 15.43 -7.38
CA ALA A 118 14.06 14.33 -7.08
C ALA A 118 13.40 12.96 -7.27
N THR A 119 12.21 12.78 -6.73
CA THR A 119 11.42 11.55 -6.83
C THR A 119 10.98 11.30 -8.27
N SER A 120 10.52 12.35 -8.96
CA SER A 120 10.13 12.28 -10.37
C SER A 120 11.31 11.85 -11.26
N ALA A 121 12.48 12.48 -11.08
CA ALA A 121 13.68 12.14 -11.84
C ALA A 121 14.15 10.70 -11.59
N GLU A 122 14.09 10.23 -10.34
CA GLU A 122 14.47 8.85 -10.01
C GLU A 122 13.51 7.83 -10.64
N LEU A 123 12.20 8.08 -10.61
CA LEU A 123 11.23 7.21 -11.29
C LEU A 123 11.45 7.19 -12.80
N HIS A 124 11.72 8.33 -13.44
CA HIS A 124 12.06 8.37 -14.87
C HIS A 124 13.35 7.61 -15.19
N ARG A 125 14.36 7.71 -14.33
CA ARG A 125 15.62 6.98 -14.48
C ARG A 125 15.43 5.47 -14.34
N ILE A 126 14.66 5.03 -13.34
CA ILE A 126 14.38 3.60 -13.10
C ILE A 126 13.61 2.99 -14.26
N THR A 127 12.62 3.72 -14.77
CA THR A 127 11.75 3.26 -15.85
C THR A 127 12.39 3.42 -17.23
N GLU A 128 13.53 4.10 -17.35
CA GLU A 128 14.21 4.40 -18.62
C GLU A 128 13.26 5.05 -19.65
N GLY A 129 12.29 5.84 -19.18
CA GLY A 129 11.26 6.46 -20.01
C GLY A 129 10.20 5.48 -20.55
N GLN A 130 10.22 4.21 -20.16
CA GLN A 130 9.17 3.26 -20.50
C GLN A 130 7.85 3.66 -19.86
N LYS A 131 6.76 3.35 -20.55
CA LYS A 131 5.42 3.66 -20.09
C LYS A 131 5.08 2.83 -18.85
N LEU A 132 4.52 3.50 -17.85
CA LEU A 132 3.87 2.87 -16.71
C LEU A 132 2.47 2.41 -17.11
N GLU A 133 2.19 1.14 -16.91
CA GLU A 133 0.92 0.51 -17.25
C GLU A 133 0.34 -0.18 -16.03
N ARG A 134 -1.00 -0.26 -15.98
CA ARG A 134 -1.69 -1.01 -14.95
C ARG A 134 -1.37 -2.50 -15.09
N GLN A 135 -0.70 -3.05 -14.09
CA GLN A 135 -0.32 -4.47 -14.06
C GLN A 135 -1.46 -5.33 -13.50
N PHE A 136 -2.06 -4.88 -12.41
CA PHE A 136 -3.20 -5.51 -11.77
C PHE A 136 -3.97 -4.50 -10.92
N GLU A 137 -5.15 -4.90 -10.45
CA GLU A 137 -5.93 -4.16 -9.48
C GLU A 137 -6.35 -5.07 -8.31
N THR A 138 -6.52 -4.48 -7.13
CA THR A 138 -7.18 -5.14 -6.00
C THR A 138 -8.54 -4.49 -5.80
N GLN A 139 -9.58 -5.29 -5.61
CA GLN A 139 -10.89 -4.82 -5.20
C GLN A 139 -11.40 -5.68 -4.05
N PHE A 140 -11.61 -5.06 -2.90
CA PHE A 140 -12.10 -5.75 -1.70
C PHE A 140 -13.04 -4.87 -0.87
N MET A 141 -13.86 -5.53 -0.07
CA MET A 141 -14.64 -4.90 0.98
C MET A 141 -13.81 -4.93 2.27
N ARG A 142 -13.37 -3.75 2.71
CA ARG A 142 -12.72 -3.58 4.01
C ARG A 142 -13.76 -3.31 5.07
N ARG A 143 -13.77 -4.14 6.12
CA ARG A 143 -14.49 -3.87 7.36
C ARG A 143 -13.46 -3.58 8.44
N SER A 144 -13.46 -2.38 8.99
CA SER A 144 -12.47 -2.02 10.01
C SER A 144 -13.07 -1.43 11.28
N ARG A 145 -12.31 -1.53 12.37
CA ARG A 145 -12.59 -0.87 13.64
C ARG A 145 -11.28 -0.63 14.40
N THR A 146 -11.27 0.39 15.25
CA THR A 146 -10.14 0.66 16.15
C THR A 146 -10.35 -0.01 17.51
N LEU A 147 -9.26 -0.47 18.10
CA LEU A 147 -9.20 -1.06 19.43
C LEU A 147 -8.19 -0.34 20.30
N GLU A 148 -8.57 -0.14 21.54
CA GLU A 148 -7.63 0.21 22.59
C GLU A 148 -7.05 -1.08 23.16
N PHE A 149 -5.74 -1.22 23.07
CA PHE A 149 -5.02 -2.33 23.67
C PHE A 149 -3.80 -1.80 24.42
N SER A 150 -3.85 -1.89 25.75
CA SER A 150 -2.84 -1.29 26.64
C SER A 150 -2.65 0.22 26.36
N HIS A 151 -1.50 0.63 25.81
CA HIS A 151 -1.20 2.03 25.47
C HIS A 151 -1.27 2.31 23.97
N SER A 152 -1.87 1.41 23.19
CA SER A 152 -1.93 1.46 21.74
C SER A 152 -3.37 1.57 21.24
N LEU A 153 -3.54 2.33 20.15
CA LEU A 153 -4.71 2.26 19.30
C LEU A 153 -4.34 1.40 18.09
N ILE A 154 -5.11 0.35 17.84
CA ILE A 154 -4.87 -0.60 16.74
C ILE A 154 -6.09 -0.57 15.83
N GLU A 155 -5.94 -0.20 14.56
CA GLU A 155 -6.97 -0.48 13.56
C GLU A 155 -6.89 -1.96 13.16
N VAL A 156 -8.00 -2.66 13.32
CA VAL A 156 -8.18 -4.01 12.79
C VAL A 156 -9.03 -3.91 11.54
N ALA A 157 -8.50 -4.37 10.42
CA ALA A 157 -9.21 -4.46 9.15
C ALA A 157 -9.36 -5.92 8.69
N LEU A 158 -10.57 -6.26 8.25
CA LEU A 158 -10.91 -7.52 7.61
C LEU A 158 -11.22 -7.22 6.14
N ASP A 159 -10.38 -7.73 5.26
CA ASP A 159 -10.48 -7.52 3.82
C ASP A 159 -10.94 -8.78 3.13
N GLU A 160 -11.94 -8.65 2.28
CA GLU A 160 -12.48 -9.76 1.49
C GLU A 160 -12.78 -9.29 0.07
N GLY A 161 -12.18 -9.94 -0.91
CA GLY A 161 -12.32 -9.57 -2.31
C GLY A 161 -11.40 -10.36 -3.23
N PHE A 162 -10.75 -9.65 -4.16
CA PHE A 162 -9.89 -10.26 -5.15
C PHE A 162 -8.79 -9.34 -5.65
N VAL A 163 -7.73 -9.96 -6.16
CA VAL A 163 -6.76 -9.38 -7.10
C VAL A 163 -7.23 -9.71 -8.51
N ALA A 164 -7.22 -8.75 -9.43
CA ALA A 164 -7.64 -8.93 -10.82
C ALA A 164 -6.57 -8.45 -11.81
N THR A 165 -6.44 -9.18 -12.92
CA THR A 165 -5.64 -8.78 -14.08
C THR A 165 -6.34 -9.27 -15.35
N GLY A 166 -6.79 -8.33 -16.19
CA GLY A 166 -7.73 -8.64 -17.28
C GLY A 166 -8.96 -9.41 -16.77
N ASP A 167 -9.23 -10.56 -17.39
CA ASP A 167 -10.38 -11.42 -17.02
C ASP A 167 -10.08 -12.41 -15.88
N ARG A 168 -8.85 -12.44 -15.36
CA ARG A 168 -8.45 -13.36 -14.28
C ARG A 168 -8.63 -12.72 -12.93
N ARG A 169 -9.11 -13.51 -11.96
CA ARG A 169 -9.27 -13.10 -10.57
C ARG A 169 -8.69 -14.14 -9.62
N LEU A 170 -8.02 -13.66 -8.58
CA LEU A 170 -7.54 -14.46 -7.46
C LEU A 170 -8.22 -13.97 -6.19
N PRO A 171 -8.83 -14.85 -5.37
CA PRO A 171 -9.40 -14.46 -4.09
C PRO A 171 -8.38 -13.77 -3.19
N LEU A 172 -8.82 -12.76 -2.46
CA LEU A 172 -8.05 -12.06 -1.43
C LEU A 172 -8.87 -12.08 -0.15
N ALA A 173 -8.28 -12.58 0.92
CA ALA A 173 -8.83 -12.51 2.26
C ALA A 173 -7.69 -12.24 3.24
N GLU A 174 -7.73 -11.08 3.90
CA GLU A 174 -6.66 -10.62 4.78
C GLU A 174 -7.22 -10.09 6.12
N VAL A 175 -6.45 -10.31 7.18
CA VAL A 175 -6.58 -9.58 8.45
C VAL A 175 -5.37 -8.67 8.59
N GLU A 176 -5.63 -7.38 8.80
CA GLU A 176 -4.59 -6.35 8.94
C GLU A 176 -4.72 -5.67 10.30
N LEU A 177 -3.58 -5.43 10.95
CA LEU A 177 -3.42 -4.70 12.20
C LEU A 177 -2.46 -3.53 11.95
N ALA A 178 -2.92 -2.31 12.14
CA ALA A 178 -2.15 -1.07 11.94
C ALA A 178 -2.20 -0.16 13.17
#